data_AF-A0AAU8LQ40-F1
#
_entry.id   AF-A0AAU8LQ40-F1
#
_cell.length_a   1.000
_cell.length_b   1.000
_cell.length_c   1.000
_cell.angle_alpha   90.00
_cell.angle_beta   90.00
_cell.angle_gamma   90.00
#
_symmetry.space_group_name_H-M   'P 1'
#
loop_
_entity.id
_entity.type
_entity.pdbx_description
1 polymer ?
#
loop_
_entity_poly.entity_id
_entity_poly.type
_entity_poly.pdbx_seq_one_letter_code
_entity_poly.pdbx_strand_id
1 'polypeptide(L)'
;MQSQKTVGAGPGACPFRSSAGPSGRTQGFACTTKPSFLQRFCIDTAHLTHTGALTAFLLILLLAVLPLSASADQITAPLADPAQQSAQKPDTGQQNTLTPQQQATQQTSLGENQFYDIREPIPIPDNTRFFWWLAAILAALLLLGLLFYFLKKRTRKQRAVLAHETALRELERAAPLIEEQNINAFITLIDQALRRYIEQRFHIFARRQTTREFIHELTEDQEKVPQDLMDNSENLTTWLQHCDLVKFAKAGLNRETMIDMVDNLRTFIESTKLEAEEK
;
A
#
# COMPACT_ATOMS: atom_id res chain seq x y z
N MET A 1 18.06 -77.18 -6.34
CA MET A 1 17.98 -77.74 -4.98
C MET A 1 17.38 -76.69 -4.08
N GLN A 2 16.33 -77.08 -3.34
CA GLN A 2 15.39 -76.23 -2.61
C GLN A 2 15.97 -75.71 -1.29
N SER A 3 15.62 -74.48 -0.88
CA SER A 3 15.53 -73.99 0.51
C SER A 3 15.37 -72.47 0.52
N GLN A 4 14.49 -71.81 1.26
CA GLN A 4 13.37 -72.21 2.11
C GLN A 4 12.30 -71.10 2.05
N LYS A 5 11.06 -71.53 2.24
CA LYS A 5 9.84 -70.74 2.38
C LYS A 5 9.48 -70.81 3.86
N THR A 6 9.46 -69.70 4.59
CA THR A 6 8.89 -69.66 5.95
C THR A 6 7.68 -68.73 5.96
N VAL A 7 6.54 -69.36 6.22
CA VAL A 7 5.24 -68.79 6.48
C VAL A 7 5.13 -68.60 8.00
N GLY A 8 4.79 -67.40 8.45
CA GLY A 8 4.39 -67.13 9.83
C GLY A 8 2.92 -66.72 9.87
N ALA A 9 2.08 -67.60 10.43
CA ALA A 9 0.66 -67.37 10.71
C ALA A 9 0.48 -66.83 12.14
N GLY A 10 -0.21 -65.70 12.32
CA GLY A 10 -1.49 -65.62 13.05
C GLY A 10 -1.32 -65.07 14.49
N PRO A 11 -2.40 -64.89 15.29
CA PRO A 11 -3.75 -64.39 14.98
C PRO A 11 -4.13 -63.20 15.88
N GLY A 12 -5.14 -62.41 15.50
CA GLY A 12 -5.67 -61.34 16.35
C GLY A 12 -7.06 -60.91 15.92
N ALA A 13 -8.08 -61.59 16.47
CA ALA A 13 -9.49 -61.31 16.25
C ALA A 13 -9.97 -60.10 17.08
N CYS A 14 -10.73 -59.22 16.41
CA CYS A 14 -12.04 -58.62 16.77
C CYS A 14 -12.44 -58.46 18.27
N PRO A 15 -13.14 -57.37 18.66
CA PRO A 15 -14.51 -57.20 18.16
C PRO A 15 -15.04 -55.79 17.87
N PHE A 16 -15.77 -55.76 16.75
CA PHE A 16 -16.98 -55.03 16.47
C PHE A 16 -17.83 -54.74 17.73
N ARG A 17 -18.10 -53.47 18.03
CA ARG A 17 -19.14 -53.08 18.99
C ARG A 17 -20.24 -52.30 18.28
N SER A 18 -21.36 -52.99 18.15
CA SER A 18 -22.68 -52.48 17.81
C SER A 18 -23.42 -52.09 19.10
N SER A 19 -24.00 -50.88 19.13
CA SER A 19 -25.10 -50.50 20.01
C SER A 19 -25.75 -49.24 19.40
N ALA A 20 -26.86 -49.39 18.67
CA ALA A 20 -28.23 -49.21 19.18
C ALA A 20 -28.57 -47.74 19.51
N GLY A 21 -29.41 -47.13 18.67
CA GLY A 21 -30.32 -46.05 19.08
C GLY A 21 -31.41 -46.58 20.03
N PRO A 22 -32.28 -45.74 20.64
CA PRO A 22 -33.28 -44.98 19.87
C PRO A 22 -33.70 -43.62 20.48
N SER A 23 -34.72 -43.01 19.87
CA SER A 23 -35.44 -41.77 20.23
C SER A 23 -34.77 -40.51 19.67
N GLY A 24 -35.44 -39.65 18.91
CA GLY A 24 -36.86 -39.36 18.92
C GLY A 24 -37.01 -37.91 19.35
N ARG A 25 -36.86 -36.97 18.40
CA ARG A 25 -37.46 -35.64 18.55
C ARG A 25 -37.70 -35.00 17.20
N THR A 26 -38.97 -35.03 16.84
CA THR A 26 -39.66 -34.16 15.91
C THR A 26 -39.47 -32.70 16.31
N GLN A 27 -38.79 -31.91 15.47
CA GLN A 27 -39.02 -30.48 15.23
C GLN A 27 -38.52 -30.29 13.80
N GLY A 28 -39.31 -29.90 12.81
CA GLY A 28 -40.33 -28.87 12.80
C GLY A 28 -40.05 -28.13 11.50
N PHE A 29 -40.90 -28.36 10.50
CA PHE A 29 -40.90 -27.63 9.24
C PHE A 29 -40.91 -26.12 9.52
N ALA A 30 -39.91 -25.41 9.01
CA ALA A 30 -40.01 -23.99 8.76
C ALA A 30 -39.60 -23.74 7.32
N CYS A 31 -40.61 -23.81 6.46
CA CYS A 31 -40.62 -23.20 5.15
C CYS A 31 -40.54 -21.68 5.35
N THR A 32 -39.43 -21.05 4.99
CA THR A 32 -39.39 -19.60 4.77
C THR A 32 -38.71 -19.32 3.44
N THR A 33 -39.54 -19.34 2.40
CA THR A 33 -39.59 -18.34 1.33
C THR A 33 -38.37 -17.42 1.17
N LYS A 34 -37.70 -17.60 0.02
CA LYS A 34 -37.04 -16.54 -0.75
C LYS A 34 -37.81 -15.21 -0.67
N PRO A 35 -37.05 -14.10 -0.66
CA PRO A 35 -37.37 -13.01 -1.57
C PRO A 35 -36.21 -12.79 -2.52
N SER A 36 -36.43 -13.20 -3.76
CA SER A 36 -35.81 -12.54 -4.90
C SER A 36 -36.29 -11.09 -4.97
N PHE A 37 -35.37 -10.21 -5.40
CA PHE A 37 -35.67 -8.91 -6.01
C PHE A 37 -36.05 -7.80 -5.03
N LEU A 38 -35.06 -6.98 -4.66
CA LEU A 38 -35.07 -5.50 -4.70
C LEU A 38 -33.95 -4.96 -3.79
N GLN A 39 -32.72 -4.91 -4.31
CA GLN A 39 -31.79 -3.84 -3.95
C GLN A 39 -30.70 -3.69 -5.01
N ARG A 40 -31.18 -3.46 -6.23
CA ARG A 40 -30.44 -2.76 -7.27
C ARG A 40 -30.60 -1.27 -6.96
N PHE A 41 -29.74 -0.67 -6.13
CA PHE A 41 -29.46 0.78 -6.05
C PHE A 41 -28.58 1.05 -4.81
N CYS A 42 -27.27 0.79 -4.95
CA CYS A 42 -26.22 1.52 -4.24
C CYS A 42 -25.03 1.60 -5.21
N ILE A 43 -25.32 2.16 -6.39
CA ILE A 43 -24.30 2.79 -7.23
C ILE A 43 -24.12 4.20 -6.66
N ASP A 44 -22.86 4.58 -6.46
CA ASP A 44 -22.36 5.93 -6.16
C ASP A 44 -22.46 6.48 -4.71
N THR A 45 -21.71 5.86 -3.80
CA THR A 45 -21.06 6.60 -2.69
C THR A 45 -19.55 6.38 -2.62
N ALA A 46 -18.92 5.86 -3.69
CA ALA A 46 -17.46 5.67 -3.73
C ALA A 46 -16.69 6.84 -4.37
N HIS A 47 -17.37 7.80 -5.02
CA HIS A 47 -16.70 8.95 -5.65
C HIS A 47 -16.50 10.15 -4.70
N LEU A 48 -17.02 10.07 -3.46
CA LEU A 48 -17.02 11.21 -2.52
C LEU A 48 -15.75 11.31 -1.65
N THR A 49 -14.89 10.27 -1.61
CA THR A 49 -13.62 10.33 -0.88
C THR A 49 -12.44 10.76 -1.75
N HIS A 50 -12.54 10.62 -3.07
CA HIS A 50 -11.50 11.07 -4.01
C HIS A 50 -11.53 12.59 -4.19
N THR A 51 -12.73 13.19 -4.20
CA THR A 51 -12.91 14.65 -4.20
C THR A 51 -12.50 15.25 -2.86
N GLY A 52 -12.80 14.62 -1.72
CA GLY A 52 -12.41 15.12 -0.40
C GLY A 52 -10.89 15.27 -0.21
N ALA A 53 -10.11 14.28 -0.65
CA ALA A 53 -8.65 14.35 -0.53
C ALA A 53 -8.02 15.34 -1.52
N LEU A 54 -8.51 15.41 -2.76
CA LEU A 54 -8.04 16.36 -3.77
C LEU A 54 -8.45 17.81 -3.45
N THR A 55 -9.64 18.00 -2.89
CA THR A 55 -10.10 19.32 -2.43
C THR A 55 -9.33 19.77 -1.20
N ALA A 56 -9.08 18.90 -0.22
CA ALA A 56 -8.21 19.22 0.91
C ALA A 56 -6.78 19.56 0.45
N PHE A 57 -6.24 18.81 -0.51
CA PHE A 57 -4.92 19.08 -1.10
C PHE A 57 -4.88 20.40 -1.88
N LEU A 58 -5.90 20.68 -2.70
CA LEU A 58 -6.05 21.96 -3.41
C LEU A 58 -6.24 23.13 -2.44
N LEU A 59 -6.96 22.95 -1.34
CA LEU A 59 -7.22 23.99 -0.34
C LEU A 59 -5.96 24.27 0.48
N ILE A 60 -5.20 23.24 0.86
CA ILE A 60 -3.88 23.39 1.51
C ILE A 60 -2.89 24.06 0.54
N LEU A 61 -2.90 23.68 -0.74
CA LEU A 61 -2.05 24.29 -1.76
C LEU A 61 -2.47 25.75 -2.06
N LEU A 62 -3.77 26.05 -2.07
CA LEU A 62 -4.31 27.41 -2.19
C LEU A 62 -3.92 28.29 -1.00
N LEU A 63 -4.00 27.76 0.24
CA LEU A 63 -3.59 28.47 1.45
C LEU A 63 -2.07 28.69 1.52
N ALA A 64 -1.28 27.78 0.96
CA ALA A 64 0.18 27.93 0.89
C ALA A 64 0.64 28.94 -0.18
N VAL A 65 -0.20 29.24 -1.18
CA VAL A 65 0.13 30.14 -2.30
C VAL A 65 -0.43 31.56 -2.11
N LEU A 66 -1.38 31.77 -1.20
CA LEU A 66 -1.88 33.11 -0.87
C LEU A 66 -0.86 33.87 -0.01
N PRO A 67 -0.27 34.99 -0.50
CA PRO A 67 0.44 35.90 0.39
C PRO A 67 -0.61 36.57 1.27
N LEU A 68 -0.61 36.23 2.56
CA LEU A 68 -1.38 36.94 3.58
C LEU A 68 -0.75 38.34 3.76
N SER A 69 -1.06 39.26 2.86
CA SER A 69 -0.67 40.67 2.98
C SER A 69 -1.58 41.35 3.99
N ALA A 70 -1.23 41.22 5.27
CA ALA A 70 -1.73 42.08 6.33
C ALA A 70 -0.91 43.39 6.33
N SER A 71 -1.31 44.34 5.49
CA SER A 71 -0.81 45.71 5.55
C SER A 71 -1.63 46.49 6.58
N ALA A 72 -1.07 46.70 7.77
CA ALA A 72 -1.53 47.76 8.68
C ALA A 72 -0.72 49.02 8.36
N ASP A 73 -1.20 49.82 7.40
CA ASP A 73 -0.63 51.13 7.10
C ASP A 73 -0.89 52.09 8.26
N GLN A 74 0.20 52.67 8.76
CA GLN A 74 0.19 53.82 9.65
C GLN A 74 -0.27 55.06 8.88
N ILE A 75 -1.35 55.69 9.33
CA ILE A 75 -1.64 57.09 9.03
C ILE A 75 -1.39 57.87 10.31
N THR A 76 -0.25 58.54 10.39
CA THR A 76 -0.10 59.72 11.27
C THR A 76 0.71 60.75 10.49
N ALA A 77 -0.02 61.68 9.88
CA ALA A 77 0.54 62.88 9.29
C ALA A 77 1.10 63.81 10.39
N PRO A 78 2.21 64.53 10.14
CA PRO A 78 2.70 65.54 11.07
C PRO A 78 1.86 66.83 10.96
N LEU A 79 1.54 67.40 12.12
CA LEU A 79 0.93 68.72 12.25
C LEU A 79 1.83 69.79 11.61
N ALA A 80 1.21 70.66 10.83
CA ALA A 80 1.74 71.96 10.46
C ALA A 80 1.49 72.97 11.59
N ASP A 81 2.46 73.84 11.84
CA ASP A 81 2.22 75.21 12.29
C ASP A 81 3.31 76.15 11.71
N PRO A 82 3.02 77.46 11.51
CA PRO A 82 3.76 78.33 10.60
C PRO A 82 4.74 79.30 11.29
N ALA A 83 5.65 79.83 10.47
CA ALA A 83 6.26 81.16 10.51
C ALA A 83 7.15 81.58 11.72
N GLN A 84 8.43 81.89 11.46
CA GLN A 84 8.97 83.27 11.48
C GLN A 84 10.49 83.33 11.13
N GLN A 85 10.76 83.67 9.88
CA GLN A 85 11.63 84.75 9.35
C GLN A 85 12.76 85.39 10.20
N SER A 86 13.98 85.34 9.66
CA SER A 86 14.98 86.45 9.55
C SER A 86 16.15 85.99 8.66
N ALA A 87 16.28 86.43 7.40
CA ALA A 87 17.03 87.62 6.92
C ALA A 87 18.51 87.60 7.39
N GLN A 88 19.58 87.75 6.60
CA GLN A 88 19.85 88.64 5.45
C GLN A 88 21.25 88.27 4.86
N LYS A 89 21.40 87.96 3.54
CA LYS A 89 22.08 88.76 2.45
C LYS A 89 23.63 88.57 2.31
N PRO A 90 24.28 88.99 1.19
CA PRO A 90 25.00 88.10 0.27
C PRO A 90 26.43 88.61 -0.05
N ASP A 91 27.13 87.97 -1.00
CA ASP A 91 28.00 88.55 -2.06
C ASP A 91 28.81 87.40 -2.69
N THR A 92 28.59 87.01 -3.96
CA THR A 92 28.99 87.60 -5.26
C THR A 92 30.51 87.59 -5.52
N GLY A 93 30.93 86.88 -6.58
CA GLY A 93 32.23 86.99 -7.26
C GLY A 93 33.00 85.66 -7.37
N GLN A 94 32.83 84.85 -8.42
CA GLN A 94 33.64 84.82 -9.65
C GLN A 94 35.17 84.77 -9.42
N GLN A 95 35.85 83.67 -9.79
CA GLN A 95 36.75 83.64 -10.96
C GLN A 95 37.44 82.29 -11.21
N ASN A 96 37.08 81.74 -12.37
CA ASN A 96 37.85 81.03 -13.38
C ASN A 96 39.41 81.09 -13.34
N THR A 97 39.97 79.87 -13.41
CA THR A 97 41.01 79.37 -14.34
C THR A 97 42.49 79.79 -14.19
N LEU A 98 43.33 78.73 -14.35
CA LEU A 98 44.69 78.65 -14.92
C LEU A 98 45.84 78.40 -13.93
N THR A 99 46.33 77.17 -13.99
CA THR A 99 47.60 76.61 -13.55
C THR A 99 48.80 77.49 -13.96
N PRO A 100 49.90 77.48 -13.18
CA PRO A 100 51.09 76.81 -13.70
C PRO A 100 51.85 75.97 -12.65
N GLN A 101 52.49 74.91 -13.16
CA GLN A 101 53.39 74.04 -12.44
C GLN A 101 54.56 74.79 -11.79
N GLN A 102 55.01 74.30 -10.63
CA GLN A 102 56.44 74.28 -10.30
C GLN A 102 56.76 73.09 -9.40
N GLN A 103 57.62 72.22 -9.93
CA GLN A 103 58.26 71.09 -9.26
C GLN A 103 59.36 71.61 -8.31
N ALA A 104 59.49 70.98 -7.13
CA ALA A 104 60.80 70.63 -6.56
C ALA A 104 60.65 69.60 -5.42
N THR A 105 61.14 68.39 -5.72
CA THR A 105 61.77 67.35 -4.86
C THR A 105 62.26 67.85 -3.48
N GLN A 106 62.13 67.13 -2.36
CA GLN A 106 62.68 65.81 -1.98
C GLN A 106 62.26 65.65 -0.48
N GLN A 107 61.97 64.49 0.12
CA GLN A 107 62.88 63.40 0.45
C GLN A 107 62.15 62.32 1.28
N THR A 108 62.64 61.10 1.13
CA THR A 108 62.27 59.82 1.75
C THR A 108 61.97 59.86 3.26
N SER A 109 60.82 59.31 3.66
CA SER A 109 60.73 58.51 4.88
C SER A 109 60.05 57.18 4.54
N LEU A 110 60.59 56.09 5.09
CA LEU A 110 60.00 54.75 5.03
C LEU A 110 58.62 54.83 5.72
N GLY A 111 57.59 55.10 4.93
CA GLY A 111 56.21 55.26 5.39
C GLY A 111 55.60 53.93 5.80
N GLU A 112 55.87 53.55 7.04
CA GLU A 112 54.90 53.07 8.02
C GLU A 112 53.47 52.90 7.47
N ASN A 113 53.07 51.64 7.32
CA ASN A 113 51.68 51.16 7.23
C ASN A 113 50.79 51.80 6.15
N GLN A 114 50.86 51.27 4.93
CA GLN A 114 49.72 51.33 3.99
C GLN A 114 48.58 50.48 4.55
N PHE A 115 47.75 51.08 5.41
CA PHE A 115 46.47 50.51 5.80
C PHE A 115 45.56 50.50 4.57
N TYR A 116 45.16 49.32 4.14
CA TYR A 116 44.04 49.17 3.21
C TYR A 116 42.76 49.56 3.93
N ASP A 117 41.93 50.34 3.24
CA ASP A 117 40.61 50.73 3.73
C ASP A 117 39.74 49.49 4.02
N ILE A 118 38.98 49.55 5.10
CA ILE A 118 38.16 48.44 5.58
C ILE A 118 36.97 48.32 4.63
N ARG A 119 36.91 47.21 3.88
CA ARG A 119 35.78 46.95 2.99
C ARG A 119 34.47 46.98 3.77
N GLU A 120 33.48 47.70 3.24
CA GLU A 120 32.13 47.73 3.78
C GLU A 120 31.54 46.31 3.91
N PRO A 121 30.70 46.04 4.92
CA PRO A 121 30.06 44.74 5.09
C PRO A 121 29.29 44.35 3.83
N ILE A 122 29.69 43.24 3.19
CA ILE A 122 28.96 42.69 2.04
C ILE A 122 27.59 42.23 2.56
N PRO A 123 26.47 42.74 2.02
CA PRO A 123 25.15 42.27 2.40
C PRO A 123 24.99 40.82 1.95
N ILE A 124 24.83 39.91 2.91
CA ILE A 124 24.51 38.51 2.62
C ILE A 124 23.03 38.47 2.20
N PRO A 125 22.70 37.98 1.00
CA PRO A 125 21.30 37.89 0.57
C PRO A 125 20.54 36.97 1.54
N ASP A 126 19.36 37.42 1.97
CA ASP A 126 18.49 36.66 2.86
C ASP A 126 17.87 35.47 2.10
N ASN A 127 18.54 34.32 2.18
CA ASN A 127 18.11 33.07 1.57
C ASN A 127 17.10 32.29 2.44
N THR A 128 16.54 32.86 3.52
CA THR A 128 15.53 32.18 4.35
C THR A 128 14.33 31.71 3.52
N ARG A 129 13.89 32.49 2.52
CA ARG A 129 12.81 32.10 1.59
C ARG A 129 13.13 30.84 0.81
N PHE A 130 14.39 30.65 0.41
CA PHE A 130 14.82 29.44 -0.29
C PHE A 130 14.72 28.21 0.63
N PHE A 131 15.15 28.34 1.89
CA PHE A 131 15.01 27.25 2.87
C PHE A 131 13.55 26.91 3.17
N TRP A 132 12.64 27.90 3.22
CA TRP A 132 11.20 27.65 3.35
C TRP A 132 10.62 26.92 2.14
N TRP A 133 11.01 27.30 0.92
CA TRP A 133 10.61 26.59 -0.30
C TRP A 133 11.14 25.15 -0.33
N LEU A 134 12.40 24.95 0.06
CA LEU A 134 13.00 23.62 0.16
C LEU A 134 12.29 22.75 1.19
N ALA A 135 11.97 23.31 2.36
CA ALA A 135 11.20 22.64 3.40
C ALA A 135 9.78 22.29 2.93
N ALA A 136 9.12 23.18 2.20
CA ALA A 136 7.79 22.93 1.63
C ALA A 136 7.81 21.78 0.60
N ILE A 137 8.81 21.75 -0.28
CA ILE A 137 8.99 20.66 -1.26
C ILE A 137 9.24 19.32 -0.54
N LEU A 138 10.10 19.32 0.48
CA LEU A 138 10.41 18.11 1.24
C LEU A 138 9.18 17.60 2.00
N ALA A 139 8.40 18.50 2.61
CA ALA A 139 7.14 18.16 3.27
C ALA A 139 6.11 17.60 2.28
N ALA A 140 6.00 18.19 1.09
CA ALA A 140 5.10 17.70 0.04
C ALA A 140 5.50 16.29 -0.44
N LEU A 141 6.80 16.03 -0.64
CA LEU A 141 7.31 14.70 -1.01
C LEU A 141 7.04 13.67 0.10
N LEU A 142 7.26 14.03 1.37
CA LEU A 142 6.97 13.17 2.51
C LEU A 142 5.48 12.81 2.57
N LEU A 143 4.61 13.81 2.42
CA LEU A 143 3.16 13.63 2.45
C LEU A 143 2.69 12.75 1.28
N LEU A 144 3.24 12.95 0.09
CA LEU A 144 2.91 12.15 -1.10
C LEU A 144 3.36 10.70 -0.93
N GLY A 145 4.57 10.47 -0.40
CA GLY A 145 5.09 9.14 -0.08
C GLY A 145 4.22 8.43 0.96
N LEU A 146 3.79 9.14 2.01
CA LEU A 146 2.92 8.60 3.05
C LEU A 146 1.53 8.26 2.50
N LEU A 147 0.95 9.14 1.69
CA LEU A 147 -0.34 8.91 1.04
C LEU A 147 -0.27 7.67 0.13
N PHE A 148 0.78 7.55 -0.69
CA PHE A 148 0.99 6.39 -1.55
C PHE A 148 1.14 5.09 -0.73
N TYR A 149 1.88 5.14 0.37
CA TYR A 149 2.05 3.99 1.28
C TYR A 149 0.70 3.52 1.87
N PHE A 150 -0.13 4.45 2.37
CA PHE A 150 -1.44 4.11 2.92
C PHE A 150 -2.42 3.60 1.87
N LEU A 151 -2.43 4.18 0.67
CA LEU A 151 -3.26 3.73 -0.46
C LEU A 151 -2.87 2.31 -0.89
N LYS A 152 -1.56 2.02 -1.01
CA LYS A 152 -1.06 0.68 -1.33
C LYS A 152 -1.45 -0.34 -0.26
N LYS A 153 -1.39 0.03 1.02
CA LYS A 153 -1.81 -0.85 2.13
C LYS A 153 -3.31 -1.13 2.11
N ARG A 154 -4.14 -0.11 1.86
CA ARG A 154 -5.61 -0.24 1.82
C ARG A 154 -6.07 -1.10 0.64
N THR A 155 -5.52 -0.88 -0.55
CA THR A 155 -5.86 -1.65 -1.74
C THR A 155 -5.50 -3.13 -1.60
N ARG A 156 -4.34 -3.44 -0.98
CA ARG A 156 -3.96 -4.84 -0.68
C ARG A 156 -4.94 -5.53 0.26
N LYS A 157 -5.34 -4.87 1.36
CA LYS A 157 -6.33 -5.41 2.30
C LYS A 157 -7.68 -5.67 1.62
N GLN A 158 -8.19 -4.70 0.86
CA GLN A 158 -9.47 -4.87 0.16
C GLN A 158 -9.43 -6.01 -0.86
N ARG A 159 -8.34 -6.14 -1.62
CA ARG A 159 -8.16 -7.24 -2.58
C ARG A 159 -8.11 -8.60 -1.88
N ALA A 160 -7.47 -8.69 -0.71
CA ALA A 160 -7.42 -9.93 0.06
C ALA A 160 -8.78 -10.37 0.59
N VAL A 161 -9.60 -9.42 1.09
CA VAL A 161 -10.98 -9.71 1.52
C VAL A 161 -11.83 -10.19 0.34
N LEU A 162 -11.75 -9.47 -0.79
CA LEU A 162 -12.49 -9.85 -2.00
C LEU A 162 -12.04 -11.22 -2.55
N ALA A 163 -10.76 -11.53 -2.46
CA ALA A 163 -10.21 -12.83 -2.88
C ALA A 163 -10.81 -13.99 -2.10
N HIS A 164 -10.90 -13.84 -0.78
CA HIS A 164 -11.46 -14.84 0.11
C HIS A 164 -12.95 -15.09 -0.19
N GLU A 165 -13.76 -14.04 -0.28
CA GLU A 165 -15.18 -14.17 -0.64
C GLU A 165 -15.39 -14.78 -2.03
N THR A 166 -14.56 -14.38 -2.99
CA THR A 166 -14.62 -14.90 -4.36
C THR A 166 -14.29 -16.39 -4.38
N ALA A 167 -13.26 -16.81 -3.66
CA ALA A 167 -12.85 -18.21 -3.60
C ALA A 167 -13.94 -19.08 -2.98
N LEU A 168 -14.52 -18.69 -1.84
CA LEU A 168 -15.61 -19.44 -1.21
C LEU A 168 -16.84 -19.58 -2.13
N ARG A 169 -17.20 -18.51 -2.83
CA ARG A 169 -18.29 -18.53 -3.82
C ARG A 169 -17.98 -19.44 -5.02
N GLU A 170 -16.71 -19.57 -5.40
CA GLU A 170 -16.30 -20.52 -6.43
C GLU A 170 -16.40 -21.96 -5.92
N LEU A 171 -16.00 -22.24 -4.67
CA LEU A 171 -16.16 -23.56 -4.05
C LEU A 171 -17.63 -24.00 -3.99
N GLU A 172 -18.58 -23.08 -3.78
CA GLU A 172 -20.02 -23.41 -3.81
C GLU A 172 -20.48 -23.95 -5.17
N ARG A 173 -19.83 -23.54 -6.27
CA ARG A 173 -20.12 -24.07 -7.61
C ARG A 173 -19.62 -25.50 -7.81
N ALA A 174 -18.82 -26.04 -6.91
CA ALA A 174 -18.39 -27.43 -6.95
C ALA A 174 -19.50 -28.41 -6.55
N ALA A 175 -20.46 -27.99 -5.72
CA ALA A 175 -21.57 -28.84 -5.24
C ALA A 175 -22.35 -29.55 -6.36
N PRO A 176 -22.85 -28.86 -7.42
CA PRO A 176 -23.53 -29.55 -8.52
C PRO A 176 -22.61 -30.52 -9.29
N LEU A 177 -21.32 -30.21 -9.42
CA LEU A 177 -20.36 -31.08 -10.12
C LEU A 177 -20.10 -32.40 -9.37
N ILE A 178 -20.17 -32.36 -8.04
CA ILE A 178 -20.08 -33.54 -7.17
C ILE A 178 -21.31 -34.43 -7.37
N GLU A 179 -22.51 -33.83 -7.46
CA GLU A 179 -23.76 -34.58 -7.70
C GLU A 179 -23.79 -35.24 -9.08
N GLU A 180 -23.32 -34.53 -10.10
CA GLU A 180 -23.19 -35.03 -11.47
C GLU A 180 -22.02 -36.02 -11.67
N GLN A 181 -21.17 -36.20 -10.65
CA GLN A 181 -19.93 -37.00 -10.71
C GLN A 181 -18.99 -36.56 -11.86
N ASN A 182 -19.00 -35.27 -12.20
CA ASN A 182 -18.16 -34.72 -13.26
C ASN A 182 -16.76 -34.38 -12.72
N ILE A 183 -15.94 -35.42 -12.53
CA ILE A 183 -14.60 -35.33 -11.89
C ILE A 183 -13.69 -34.32 -12.60
N ASN A 184 -13.67 -34.31 -13.94
CA ASN A 184 -12.77 -33.43 -14.71
C ASN A 184 -13.13 -31.95 -14.53
N ALA A 185 -14.43 -31.62 -14.57
CA ALA A 185 -14.88 -30.25 -14.34
C ALA A 185 -14.65 -29.83 -12.89
N PHE A 186 -14.95 -30.73 -11.94
CA PHE A 186 -14.74 -30.54 -10.52
C PHE A 186 -13.28 -30.20 -10.20
N ILE A 187 -12.33 -31.04 -10.61
CA ILE A 187 -10.91 -30.87 -10.28
C ILE A 187 -10.34 -29.58 -10.90
N THR A 188 -10.77 -29.27 -12.13
CA THR A 188 -10.36 -28.05 -12.83
C THR A 188 -10.88 -26.80 -12.12
N LEU A 189 -12.12 -26.85 -11.62
CA LEU A 189 -12.73 -25.72 -10.90
C LEU A 189 -11.98 -25.44 -9.59
N ILE A 190 -11.76 -26.46 -8.76
CA ILE A 190 -11.12 -26.26 -7.45
C ILE A 190 -9.63 -25.85 -7.58
N ASP A 191 -8.89 -26.42 -8.54
CA ASP A 191 -7.50 -26.01 -8.84
C ASP A 191 -7.44 -24.54 -9.28
N GLN A 192 -8.35 -24.12 -10.17
CA GLN A 192 -8.42 -22.73 -10.62
C GLN A 192 -8.83 -21.76 -9.50
N ALA A 193 -9.78 -22.16 -8.65
CA ALA A 193 -10.23 -21.37 -7.51
C ALA A 193 -9.07 -21.13 -6.53
N LEU A 194 -8.34 -22.19 -6.18
CA LEU A 194 -7.17 -22.09 -5.30
C LEU A 194 -6.08 -21.20 -5.89
N ARG A 195 -5.68 -21.42 -7.16
CA ARG A 195 -4.61 -20.62 -7.79
C ARG A 195 -5.00 -19.15 -7.90
N ARG A 196 -6.28 -18.87 -8.18
CA ARG A 196 -6.80 -17.50 -8.22
C ARG A 196 -6.78 -16.86 -6.83
N TYR A 197 -7.18 -17.59 -5.80
CA TYR A 197 -7.11 -17.14 -4.42
C TYR A 197 -5.67 -16.76 -4.06
N ILE A 198 -4.70 -17.64 -4.33
CA ILE A 198 -3.29 -17.40 -4.04
C ILE A 198 -2.78 -16.15 -4.77
N GLU A 199 -3.09 -15.99 -6.05
CA GLU A 199 -2.65 -14.84 -6.85
C GLU A 199 -3.28 -13.51 -6.38
N GLN A 200 -4.52 -13.57 -5.89
CA GLN A 200 -5.19 -12.38 -5.40
C GLN A 200 -4.75 -11.99 -3.98
N ARG A 201 -4.50 -12.97 -3.11
CA ARG A 201 -4.17 -12.80 -1.68
C ARG A 201 -2.68 -12.60 -1.42
N PHE A 202 -1.83 -13.41 -2.05
CA PHE A 202 -0.38 -13.42 -1.82
C PHE A 202 0.41 -12.71 -2.92
N HIS A 203 -0.27 -12.28 -4.00
CA HIS A 203 0.35 -11.61 -5.14
C HIS A 203 1.42 -12.45 -5.87
N ILE A 204 1.34 -13.78 -5.78
CA ILE A 204 2.20 -14.72 -6.48
C ILE A 204 1.54 -15.12 -7.80
N PHE A 205 2.30 -15.31 -8.88
CA PHE A 205 1.75 -15.66 -10.19
C PHE A 205 1.38 -17.15 -10.33
N ALA A 206 0.64 -17.72 -9.39
CA ALA A 206 0.31 -19.15 -9.31
C ALA A 206 -0.40 -19.72 -10.56
N ARG A 207 -1.13 -18.90 -11.33
CA ARG A 207 -1.76 -19.32 -12.60
C ARG A 207 -0.83 -19.28 -13.82
N ARG A 208 0.28 -18.53 -13.75
CA ARG A 208 1.24 -18.39 -14.87
C ARG A 208 2.36 -19.42 -14.81
N GLN A 209 2.43 -20.18 -13.73
CA GLN A 209 3.45 -21.17 -13.47
C GLN A 209 2.85 -22.57 -13.46
N THR A 210 3.69 -23.58 -13.73
CA THR A 210 3.27 -24.98 -13.54
C THR A 210 3.26 -25.31 -12.05
N THR A 211 2.57 -26.39 -11.65
CA THR A 211 2.54 -26.83 -10.25
C THR A 211 3.94 -27.10 -9.68
N ARG A 212 4.86 -27.64 -10.49
CA ARG A 212 6.24 -27.92 -10.05
C ARG A 212 7.02 -26.65 -9.78
N GLU A 213 6.92 -25.66 -10.67
CA GLU A 213 7.55 -24.35 -10.48
C GLU A 213 7.00 -23.66 -9.23
N PHE A 214 5.68 -23.71 -9.04
CA PHE A 214 5.05 -23.10 -7.87
C PHE A 214 5.48 -23.78 -6.56
N ILE A 215 5.55 -25.11 -6.52
CA ILE A 215 6.04 -25.85 -5.35
C ILE A 215 7.52 -25.52 -5.10
N HIS A 216 8.34 -25.45 -6.15
CA HIS A 216 9.75 -25.08 -6.03
C HIS A 216 9.91 -23.67 -5.46
N GLU A 217 9.10 -22.70 -5.91
CA GLU A 217 9.08 -21.34 -5.36
C GLU A 217 8.72 -21.33 -3.86
N LEU A 218 7.78 -22.18 -3.43
CA LEU A 218 7.41 -22.32 -2.01
C LEU A 218 8.53 -22.88 -1.13
N THR A 219 9.34 -23.81 -1.66
CA THR A 219 10.37 -24.51 -0.87
C THR A 219 11.73 -23.82 -0.88
N GLU A 220 12.14 -23.28 -2.04
CA GLU A 220 13.51 -22.82 -2.29
C GLU A 220 13.60 -21.29 -2.31
N ASP A 221 12.56 -20.59 -2.76
CA ASP A 221 12.51 -19.12 -2.86
C ASP A 221 11.76 -18.48 -1.67
N GLN A 222 12.07 -18.94 -0.44
CA GLN A 222 11.36 -18.52 0.79
C GLN A 222 11.36 -17.00 1.02
N GLU A 223 12.36 -16.28 0.53
CA GLU A 223 12.43 -14.81 0.65
C GLU A 223 11.31 -14.08 -0.12
N LYS A 224 10.78 -14.70 -1.19
CA LYS A 224 9.74 -14.10 -2.05
C LYS A 224 8.32 -14.45 -1.59
N VAL A 225 8.17 -15.45 -0.72
CA VAL A 225 6.88 -16.00 -0.31
C VAL A 225 6.43 -15.38 1.02
N PRO A 226 5.17 -14.91 1.13
CA PRO A 226 4.65 -14.41 2.40
C PRO A 226 4.61 -15.51 3.48
N GLN A 227 4.97 -15.18 4.72
CA GLN A 227 5.03 -16.12 5.86
C GLN A 227 3.73 -16.92 6.04
N ASP A 228 2.56 -16.28 5.98
CA ASP A 228 1.25 -16.95 6.12
C ASP A 228 1.07 -18.14 5.14
N LEU A 229 1.66 -18.04 3.94
CA LEU A 229 1.60 -19.09 2.92
C LEU A 229 2.67 -20.17 3.17
N MET A 230 3.84 -19.78 3.67
CA MET A 230 4.90 -20.71 4.06
C MET A 230 4.46 -21.64 5.20
N ASP A 231 3.75 -21.11 6.19
CA ASP A 231 3.25 -21.88 7.34
C ASP A 231 2.29 -23.02 6.90
N ASN A 232 1.65 -22.85 5.73
CA ASN A 232 0.73 -23.84 5.14
C ASN A 232 1.30 -24.52 3.87
N SER A 233 2.59 -24.35 3.57
CA SER A 233 3.20 -24.77 2.29
C SER A 233 3.20 -26.28 2.08
N GLU A 234 3.41 -27.08 3.14
CA GLU A 234 3.39 -28.54 3.06
C GLU A 234 1.99 -29.06 2.69
N ASN A 235 0.96 -28.63 3.43
CA ASN A 235 -0.44 -28.98 3.16
C ASN A 235 -0.85 -28.56 1.74
N LEU A 236 -0.46 -27.36 1.32
CA LEU A 236 -0.73 -26.84 -0.02
C LEU A 236 -0.02 -27.67 -1.11
N THR A 237 1.23 -28.06 -0.88
CA THR A 237 2.01 -28.91 -1.79
C THR A 237 1.34 -30.27 -1.97
N THR A 238 0.97 -30.94 -0.88
CA THR A 238 0.27 -32.24 -0.93
C THR A 238 -1.06 -32.12 -1.68
N TRP A 239 -1.84 -31.08 -1.40
CA TRP A 239 -3.13 -30.85 -2.06
C TRP A 239 -2.97 -30.63 -3.57
N LEU A 240 -2.00 -29.80 -3.99
CA LEU A 240 -1.74 -29.53 -5.40
C LEU A 240 -1.24 -30.76 -6.16
N GLN A 241 -0.36 -31.56 -5.55
CA GLN A 241 0.11 -32.82 -6.12
C GLN A 241 -1.04 -33.82 -6.29
N HIS A 242 -1.95 -33.90 -5.31
CA HIS A 242 -3.13 -34.73 -5.39
C HIS A 242 -4.03 -34.29 -6.56
N CYS A 243 -4.24 -32.99 -6.75
CA CYS A 243 -5.04 -32.47 -7.86
C CYS A 243 -4.44 -32.81 -9.23
N ASP A 244 -3.12 -32.65 -9.38
CA ASP A 244 -2.43 -33.00 -10.62
C ASP A 244 -2.49 -34.50 -10.92
N LEU A 245 -2.38 -35.35 -9.90
CA LEU A 245 -2.54 -36.80 -10.04
C LEU A 245 -3.92 -37.13 -10.61
N VAL A 246 -4.99 -36.54 -10.07
CA VAL A 246 -6.36 -36.77 -10.56
C VAL A 246 -6.52 -36.28 -12.00
N LYS A 247 -6.06 -35.05 -12.28
CA LYS A 247 -6.20 -34.38 -13.58
C LYS A 247 -5.47 -35.12 -14.70
N PHE A 248 -4.29 -35.69 -14.44
CA PHE A 248 -3.45 -36.29 -15.47
C PHE A 248 -3.44 -37.82 -15.45
N ALA A 249 -3.54 -38.46 -14.29
CA ALA A 249 -3.54 -39.92 -14.17
C ALA A 249 -4.94 -40.55 -14.27
N LYS A 250 -6.00 -39.73 -14.39
CA LYS A 250 -7.40 -40.17 -14.40
C LYS A 250 -7.73 -41.07 -13.21
N ALA A 251 -7.13 -40.79 -12.06
CA ALA A 251 -7.45 -41.50 -10.83
C ALA A 251 -8.93 -41.30 -10.52
N GLY A 252 -9.63 -42.39 -10.20
CA GLY A 252 -11.04 -42.33 -9.84
C GLY A 252 -11.21 -41.59 -8.52
N LEU A 253 -12.12 -40.61 -8.50
CA LEU A 253 -12.59 -39.96 -7.28
C LEU A 253 -13.97 -40.49 -6.95
N ASN A 254 -14.18 -40.83 -5.68
CA ASN A 254 -15.51 -41.08 -5.15
C ASN A 254 -16.13 -39.76 -4.64
N ARG A 255 -17.42 -39.79 -4.34
CA ARG A 255 -18.14 -38.61 -3.84
C ARG A 255 -17.59 -38.07 -2.52
N GLU A 256 -17.22 -38.96 -1.62
CA GLU A 256 -16.69 -38.63 -0.29
C GLU A 256 -15.37 -37.86 -0.39
N THR A 257 -14.41 -38.37 -1.17
CA THR A 257 -13.14 -37.71 -1.45
C THR A 257 -13.31 -36.36 -2.14
N MET A 258 -14.30 -36.20 -3.03
CA MET A 258 -14.59 -34.89 -3.61
C MET A 258 -15.06 -33.87 -2.55
N ILE A 259 -15.89 -34.31 -1.60
CA ILE A 259 -16.33 -33.46 -0.48
C ILE A 259 -15.12 -33.11 0.40
N ASP A 260 -14.29 -34.09 0.75
CA ASP A 260 -13.08 -33.87 1.54
C ASP A 260 -12.11 -32.88 0.87
N MET A 261 -11.96 -32.94 -0.45
CA MET A 261 -11.10 -32.00 -1.18
C MET A 261 -11.61 -30.55 -1.09
N VAL A 262 -12.93 -30.36 -1.16
CA VAL A 262 -13.57 -29.05 -1.00
C VAL A 262 -13.40 -28.55 0.42
N ASP A 263 -13.63 -29.40 1.42
CA ASP A 263 -13.54 -29.02 2.84
C ASP A 263 -12.10 -28.72 3.27
N ASN A 264 -11.12 -29.48 2.78
CA ASN A 264 -9.71 -29.18 2.98
C ASN A 264 -9.31 -27.84 2.34
N LEU A 265 -9.77 -27.58 1.11
CA LEU A 265 -9.51 -26.31 0.44
C LEU A 265 -10.18 -25.13 1.16
N ARG A 266 -11.43 -25.30 1.62
CA ARG A 266 -12.15 -24.32 2.43
C ARG A 266 -11.38 -24.00 3.71
N THR A 267 -10.95 -25.03 4.43
CA THR A 267 -10.17 -24.90 5.67
C THR A 267 -8.89 -24.12 5.43
N PHE A 268 -8.18 -24.39 4.34
CA PHE A 268 -6.98 -23.63 3.95
C PHE A 268 -7.29 -22.14 3.64
N ILE A 269 -8.38 -21.87 2.92
CA ILE A 269 -8.80 -20.48 2.60
C ILE A 269 -9.22 -19.72 3.88
N GLU A 270 -9.84 -20.41 4.83
CA GLU A 270 -10.27 -19.85 6.11
C GLU A 270 -9.10 -19.63 7.07
N SER A 271 -8.16 -20.57 7.17
CA SER A 271 -6.96 -20.44 8.02
C SER A 271 -6.01 -19.34 7.54
N THR A 272 -6.03 -19.02 6.24
CA THR A 272 -5.18 -17.98 5.63
C THR A 272 -5.87 -16.62 5.47
N LYS A 273 -7.10 -16.49 5.97
CA LYS A 273 -7.86 -15.25 5.97
C LYS A 273 -7.11 -14.19 6.79
N LEU A 274 -6.99 -12.98 6.24
CA LEU A 274 -6.59 -11.84 7.05
C LEU A 274 -7.76 -11.49 7.96
N GLU A 275 -7.55 -11.53 9.27
CA GLU A 275 -8.46 -10.86 10.20
C GLU A 275 -8.51 -9.39 9.81
N ALA A 276 -9.64 -8.98 9.24
CA ALA A 276 -9.96 -7.58 9.11
C ALA A 276 -10.19 -7.11 10.54
N GLU A 277 -9.15 -6.58 11.19
CA GLU A 277 -9.32 -5.89 12.47
C GLU A 277 -10.42 -4.83 12.27
N GLU A 278 -11.59 -5.14 12.79
CA GLU A 278 -12.70 -4.22 12.96
C GLU A 278 -12.26 -3.32 14.12
N LYS A 279 -11.78 -2.13 13.77
CA LYS A 279 -11.32 -1.12 14.71
C LYS A 279 -12.24 0.09 14.64
#